data_AF-A0A6B0RL27-F1
#
_entry.id   AF-A0A6B0RL27-F1
#
_cell.length_a   1.000
_cell.length_b   1.000
_cell.length_c   1.000
_cell.angle_alpha   90.00
_cell.angle_beta   90.00
_cell.angle_gamma   90.00
#
_symmetry.space_group_name_H-M   'P 1'
#
loop_
_entity.id
_entity.type
_entity.pdbx_description
1 polymer ?
#
loop_
_entity_poly.entity_id
_entity_poly.type
_entity_poly.pdbx_seq_one_letter_code
_entity_poly.pdbx_strand_id
1 'polypeptide(L)'
;MSPTFRLPETLRLRRQPSYPWKSGPRRNKLDPCAIIRFPLTTKSAMKKTELTVDGNANKHQIKQATKLCDTDVAEVNNLVRPEREKKPYVPLAPGHDASDVADKIGII
;
A
#
# COMPACT_ATOMS: atom_id res chain seq x y z
N MET A 1 -27.83 47.02 21.80
CA MET A 1 -27.69 45.72 22.47
C MET A 1 -28.33 44.65 21.61
N SER A 2 -27.71 43.47 21.46
CA SER A 2 -28.29 42.35 20.72
C SER A 2 -29.19 41.53 21.66
N PRO A 3 -30.45 41.21 21.28
CA PRO A 3 -31.37 40.43 22.12
C PRO A 3 -31.02 38.91 22.13
N THR A 4 -29.98 38.49 21.41
CA THR A 4 -29.64 37.09 21.20
C THR A 4 -28.56 36.63 22.18
N PHE A 5 -28.88 35.65 23.03
CA PHE A 5 -27.91 35.01 23.91
C PHE A 5 -26.96 34.11 23.09
N ARG A 6 -25.64 34.27 23.26
CA ARG A 6 -24.61 33.42 22.63
C ARG A 6 -23.81 32.72 23.72
N LEU A 7 -23.44 31.48 23.48
CA LEU A 7 -22.53 30.76 24.36
C LEU A 7 -21.18 31.51 24.42
N PRO A 8 -20.69 31.90 25.60
CA PRO A 8 -19.38 32.52 25.73
C PRO A 8 -18.28 31.51 25.38
N GLU A 9 -17.18 32.01 24.83
CA GLU A 9 -16.00 31.18 24.63
C GLU A 9 -15.39 30.83 25.98
N THR A 10 -15.16 29.55 26.20
CA THR A 10 -14.64 28.98 27.44
C THR A 10 -13.40 28.15 27.12
N LEU A 11 -12.53 27.96 28.12
CA LEU A 11 -11.34 27.12 27.99
C LEU A 11 -11.73 25.68 27.67
N ARG A 12 -11.35 25.18 26.48
CA ARG A 12 -11.55 23.79 26.07
C ARG A 12 -10.24 23.01 26.25
N LEU A 13 -10.14 22.25 27.34
CA LEU A 13 -8.99 21.38 27.58
C LEU A 13 -8.92 20.23 26.55
N ARG A 14 -7.70 19.86 26.15
CA ARG A 14 -7.48 18.68 25.30
C ARG A 14 -7.78 17.41 26.10
N ARG A 15 -8.41 16.41 25.46
CA ARG A 15 -8.66 15.11 26.10
C ARG A 15 -7.33 14.45 26.51
N GLN A 16 -7.20 14.13 27.79
CA GLN A 16 -6.11 13.35 28.39
C GLN A 16 -6.73 12.28 29.30
N PRO A 17 -7.16 11.14 28.75
CA PRO A 17 -7.75 10.06 29.54
C PRO A 17 -6.68 9.39 30.42
N SER A 18 -7.07 8.94 31.61
CA SER A 18 -6.18 8.25 32.56
C SER A 18 -5.71 6.87 32.04
N TYR A 19 -6.46 6.27 31.12
CA TYR A 19 -6.14 4.97 30.53
C TYR A 19 -6.34 4.98 29.01
N PRO A 20 -5.59 4.16 28.25
CA PRO A 20 -5.74 4.06 26.81
C PRO A 20 -7.01 3.27 26.44
N TRP A 21 -7.68 3.65 25.35
CA TRP A 21 -8.87 2.92 24.86
C TRP A 21 -8.51 1.55 24.26
N LYS A 22 -7.29 1.38 23.74
CA LYS A 22 -6.77 0.10 23.27
C LYS A 22 -5.56 -0.28 24.11
N SER A 23 -5.49 -1.54 24.51
CA SER A 23 -4.38 -2.08 25.32
C SER A 23 -3.04 -2.02 24.59
N GLY A 24 -3.03 -2.01 23.26
CA GLY A 24 -1.81 -1.96 22.47
C GLY A 24 -2.00 -1.36 21.07
N PRO A 25 -0.89 -1.08 20.37
CA PRO A 25 -0.91 -0.58 19.02
C PRO A 25 -1.46 -1.63 18.05
N ARG A 26 -2.18 -1.17 17.02
CA ARG A 26 -2.68 -2.04 15.95
C ARG A 26 -1.53 -2.40 15.01
N ARG A 27 -1.44 -3.68 14.62
CA ARG A 27 -0.50 -4.13 13.58
C ARG A 27 -0.94 -3.65 12.20
N ASN A 28 0.04 -3.34 11.34
CA ASN A 28 -0.21 -3.07 9.92
C ASN A 28 -0.66 -4.37 9.25
N LYS A 29 -1.75 -4.32 8.48
CA LYS A 29 -2.27 -5.49 7.75
C LYS A 29 -1.72 -5.58 6.32
N LEU A 30 -1.16 -4.48 5.82
CA LEU A 30 -0.65 -4.33 4.46
C LEU A 30 0.87 -4.21 4.54
N ASP A 31 1.50 -5.29 5.00
CA ASP A 31 2.95 -5.41 4.96
C ASP A 31 3.41 -5.61 3.51
N PRO A 32 4.66 -5.29 3.14
CA PRO A 32 5.16 -5.41 1.77
C PRO A 32 4.92 -6.78 1.12
N CYS A 33 5.13 -7.85 1.88
CA CYS A 33 4.87 -9.23 1.45
C CYS A 33 3.37 -9.59 1.39
N ALA A 34 2.50 -8.84 2.08
CA ALA A 34 1.05 -8.98 1.94
C ALA A 34 0.51 -8.17 0.76
N ILE A 35 1.21 -7.09 0.37
CA ILE A 35 0.87 -6.26 -0.78
C ILE A 35 1.17 -7.01 -2.08
N ILE A 36 2.38 -7.59 -2.22
CA ILE A 36 2.76 -8.37 -3.41
C ILE A 36 2.47 -9.85 -3.13
N ARG A 37 1.47 -10.43 -3.82
CA ARG A 37 1.00 -11.79 -3.56
C ARG A 37 1.78 -12.85 -4.33
N PHE A 38 1.80 -12.76 -5.66
CA PHE A 38 2.51 -13.71 -6.52
C PHE A 38 2.82 -13.11 -7.90
N PRO A 39 3.93 -13.53 -8.54
CA PRO A 39 4.22 -13.16 -9.92
C PRO A 39 3.28 -13.91 -10.88
N LEU A 40 2.87 -13.26 -11.98
CA LEU A 40 2.13 -13.96 -13.04
C LEU A 40 3.10 -14.59 -14.03
N THR A 41 3.03 -15.92 -14.15
CA THR A 41 3.93 -16.73 -14.99
C THR A 41 3.44 -16.93 -16.43
N THR A 42 2.58 -16.03 -16.95
CA THR A 42 2.11 -16.14 -18.35
C THR A 42 3.15 -15.59 -19.33
N LYS A 43 3.24 -16.12 -20.56
CA LYS A 43 4.26 -15.71 -21.56
C LYS A 43 4.29 -14.20 -21.84
N SER A 44 3.13 -13.54 -21.84
CA SER A 44 3.03 -12.07 -21.97
C SER A 44 3.41 -11.33 -20.68
N ALA A 45 3.18 -11.95 -19.53
CA ALA A 45 3.52 -11.47 -18.19
C ALA A 45 4.98 -11.75 -17.78
N MET A 46 5.72 -12.57 -18.50
CA MET A 46 7.16 -12.69 -18.28
C MET A 46 7.90 -11.49 -18.88
N LYS A 47 7.39 -10.94 -19.99
CA LYS A 47 7.98 -9.77 -20.66
C LYS A 47 7.62 -8.43 -20.01
N LYS A 48 6.52 -8.38 -19.26
CA LYS A 48 6.04 -7.20 -18.54
C LYS A 48 5.93 -7.60 -17.08
N THR A 49 6.41 -6.84 -16.11
CA THR A 49 6.25 -7.19 -14.69
C THR A 49 4.78 -7.16 -14.25
N GLU A 50 4.06 -8.23 -14.54
CA GLU A 50 2.69 -8.39 -14.09
C GLU A 50 2.77 -9.17 -12.78
N LEU A 51 2.72 -8.45 -11.66
CA LEU A 51 2.56 -9.03 -10.34
C LEU A 51 1.07 -8.99 -9.98
N THR A 52 0.60 -9.95 -9.18
CA THR A 52 -0.70 -9.85 -8.52
C THR A 52 -0.51 -9.17 -7.17
N VAL A 53 -1.32 -8.14 -6.93
CA VAL A 53 -1.29 -7.32 -5.70
C VAL A 53 -2.65 -7.34 -5.00
N ASP A 54 -2.63 -7.16 -3.68
CA ASP A 54 -3.85 -7.02 -2.89
C ASP A 54 -4.78 -5.91 -3.42
N GLY A 55 -6.08 -6.20 -3.50
CA GLY A 55 -7.09 -5.27 -4.00
C GLY A 55 -7.16 -3.96 -3.22
N ASN A 56 -6.74 -3.92 -1.95
CA ASN A 56 -6.78 -2.73 -1.11
C ASN A 56 -5.52 -1.87 -1.23
N ALA A 57 -4.46 -2.34 -1.89
CA ALA A 57 -3.19 -1.62 -1.98
C ALA A 57 -3.29 -0.36 -2.87
N ASN A 58 -2.73 0.75 -2.40
CA ASN A 58 -2.61 1.99 -3.16
C ASN A 58 -1.32 2.01 -4.01
N LYS A 59 -1.28 2.79 -5.09
CA LYS A 59 -0.10 2.93 -5.98
C LYS A 59 1.19 3.27 -5.21
N HIS A 60 1.10 4.13 -4.20
CA HIS A 60 2.24 4.49 -3.35
C HIS A 60 2.75 3.30 -2.51
N GLN A 61 1.85 2.47 -1.99
CA GLN A 61 2.22 1.29 -1.20
C GLN A 61 2.88 0.23 -2.09
N ILE A 62 2.37 0.05 -3.32
CA ILE A 62 2.98 -0.84 -4.31
C ILE A 62 4.40 -0.36 -4.65
N LYS A 63 4.58 0.95 -4.90
CA LYS A 63 5.89 1.54 -5.16
C LYS A 63 6.86 1.40 -3.98
N GLN A 64 6.37 1.48 -2.74
CA GLN A 64 7.19 1.26 -1.55
C GLN A 64 7.57 -0.21 -1.38
N ALA A 65 6.63 -1.14 -1.63
CA ALA A 65 6.89 -2.57 -1.55
C ALA A 65 7.92 -3.02 -2.61
N THR A 66 7.85 -2.49 -3.83
CA THR A 66 8.83 -2.79 -4.89
C THR A 66 10.21 -2.21 -4.58
N LYS A 67 10.28 -1.04 -3.94
CA LYS A 67 11.56 -0.43 -3.52
C LYS A 67 12.33 -1.28 -2.50
N LEU A 68 11.61 -2.00 -1.64
CA LEU A 68 12.24 -2.91 -0.67
C LEU A 68 12.92 -4.12 -1.34
N CYS A 69 12.68 -4.33 -2.63
CA CYS A 69 13.31 -5.38 -3.44
C CYS A 69 14.49 -4.85 -4.27
N ASP A 70 15.10 -3.73 -3.84
CA ASP A 70 16.15 -2.95 -4.51
C ASP A 70 15.82 -2.52 -5.93
N THR A 71 14.55 -2.45 -6.28
CA THR A 71 14.13 -2.08 -7.63
C THR A 71 13.54 -0.68 -7.62
N ASP A 72 14.21 0.25 -8.29
CA ASP A 72 13.70 1.60 -8.46
C ASP A 72 12.63 1.65 -9.55
N VAL A 73 11.49 2.20 -9.17
CA VAL A 73 10.30 2.30 -10.04
C VAL A 73 9.97 3.76 -10.28
N ALA A 74 9.93 4.17 -11.55
CA ALA A 74 9.53 5.51 -11.94
C ALA A 74 8.03 5.74 -11.66
N GLU A 75 7.17 4.93 -12.25
CA GLU A 75 5.71 5.06 -12.17
C GLU A 75 5.04 3.69 -11.92
N VAL A 76 3.90 3.67 -11.22
CA VAL A 76 3.10 2.46 -11.06
C VAL A 76 1.70 2.71 -11.60
N ASN A 77 1.30 1.89 -12.58
CA ASN A 77 -0.07 1.82 -13.05
C ASN A 77 -0.72 0.55 -12.52
N ASN A 78 -2.03 0.55 -12.24
CA ASN A 78 -2.71 -0.64 -11.73
C ASN A 78 -4.10 -0.79 -12.34
N LEU A 79 -4.48 -2.03 -12.59
CA LEU A 79 -5.80 -2.43 -13.07
C LEU A 79 -6.46 -3.33 -12.02
N VAL A 80 -7.71 -3.05 -11.65
CA VAL A 80 -8.49 -3.93 -10.77
C VAL A 80 -9.08 -5.05 -11.63
N ARG A 81 -8.84 -6.30 -11.23
CA ARG A 81 -9.43 -7.51 -11.83
C ARG A 81 -10.78 -7.83 -11.16
N PRO A 82 -11.70 -8.54 -11.86
CA PRO A 82 -12.97 -8.96 -11.27
C PRO A 82 -12.81 -9.86 -10.04
N GLU A 83 -11.69 -10.58 -9.93
CA GLU A 83 -11.33 -11.44 -8.78
C GLU A 83 -10.92 -10.66 -7.51
N ARG A 84 -11.14 -9.33 -7.47
CA ARG A 84 -10.77 -8.43 -6.37
C ARG A 84 -9.25 -8.32 -6.14
N GLU A 85 -8.47 -8.68 -7.14
CA GLU A 85 -7.02 -8.50 -7.15
C GLU A 85 -6.63 -7.31 -8.03
N LYS A 86 -5.50 -6.68 -7.71
CA LYS A 86 -4.92 -5.63 -8.54
C LYS A 86 -3.79 -6.21 -9.37
N LYS A 87 -3.74 -5.79 -10.63
CA LYS A 87 -2.66 -6.06 -11.58
C LYS A 87 -1.87 -4.77 -11.79
N PRO A 88 -0.83 -4.49 -11.01
CA PRO A 88 0.10 -3.42 -11.32
C PRO A 88 0.90 -3.69 -12.61
N TYR A 89 1.18 -2.60 -13.31
CA TYR A 89 2.17 -2.46 -14.36
C TYR A 89 3.26 -1.55 -13.80
N VAL A 90 4.48 -2.09 -13.68
CA VAL A 90 5.62 -1.45 -13.04
C VAL A 90 6.76 -1.42 -14.05
N PRO A 91 7.05 -0.30 -14.73
CA PRO A 91 8.22 -0.22 -15.60
C PRO A 91 9.47 -0.40 -14.72
N LEU A 92 10.25 -1.45 -14.97
CA LEU A 92 11.54 -1.66 -14.31
C LEU A 92 12.66 -0.93 -15.07
N ALA A 93 13.74 -0.63 -14.36
CA ALA A 93 14.95 -0.14 -14.98
C ALA A 93 15.55 -1.22 -15.91
N PRO A 94 16.24 -0.83 -16.99
CA PRO A 94 16.89 -1.77 -17.90
C PRO A 94 17.88 -2.67 -17.14
N GLY A 95 17.68 -3.99 -17.22
CA GLY A 95 18.52 -4.98 -16.54
C GLY A 95 17.93 -5.62 -15.27
N HIS A 96 16.71 -5.25 -14.87
CA HIS A 96 15.96 -5.98 -13.84
C HIS A 96 14.79 -6.74 -14.44
N ASP A 97 14.77 -8.05 -14.20
CA ASP A 97 13.67 -8.93 -14.62
C ASP A 97 12.64 -9.13 -13.49
N ALA A 98 11.39 -9.41 -13.90
CA ALA A 98 10.27 -9.63 -12.97
C ALA A 98 10.48 -10.86 -12.07
N SER A 99 11.16 -11.88 -12.59
CA SER A 99 11.52 -13.11 -11.88
C SER A 99 12.45 -12.82 -10.72
N ASP A 100 13.49 -12.02 -10.92
CA ASP A 100 14.48 -11.71 -9.90
C ASP A 100 13.85 -10.99 -8.70
N VAL A 101 12.88 -10.10 -8.97
CA VAL A 101 12.10 -9.42 -7.92
C VAL A 101 11.24 -10.41 -7.16
N ALA A 102 10.62 -11.39 -7.84
CA ALA A 102 9.81 -12.41 -7.19
C ALA A 102 10.63 -13.42 -6.37
N ASP A 103 11.83 -13.78 -6.86
CA ASP A 103 12.80 -14.62 -6.16
C ASP A 103 13.28 -13.93 -4.87
N LYS A 104 13.56 -12.62 -4.94
CA LYS A 104 13.91 -11.80 -3.76
C LYS A 104 12.80 -11.72 -2.73
N ILE A 105 11.53 -11.70 -3.16
CA ILE A 105 10.38 -11.68 -2.25
C ILE A 105 10.10 -13.08 -1.69
N GLY A 106 10.65 -14.14 -2.31
CA GLY A 106 10.49 -15.53 -1.88
C GLY A 106 9.15 -16.14 -2.29
N ILE A 107 8.66 -15.81 -3.50
CA ILE A 107 7.36 -16.30 -4.00
C ILE A 107 7.51 -17.41 -5.07
N ILE A 108 8.71 -17.63 -5.61
CA ILE A 108 9.03 -18.66 -6.62
C ILE A 108 9.73 -19.85 -5.96
#